data_AF-A0A6N7RRM7-F1
#
_entry.id   AF-A0A6N7RRM7-F1
#
_cell.length_a   1.000
_cell.length_b   1.000
_cell.length_c   1.000
_cell.angle_alpha   90.00
_cell.angle_beta   90.00
_cell.angle_gamma   90.00
#
_symmetry.space_group_name_H-M   'P 1'
#
loop_
_entity.id
_entity.type
_entity.pdbx_description
1 polymer ?
#
loop_
_entity_poly.entity_id
_entity_poly.type
_entity_poly.pdbx_seq_one_letter_code
_entity_poly.pdbx_strand_id
1 'polypeptide(L)'
;MPSPCGKRSGSALRNAKGGRLASSRETRRARSNTNYWMQRCAVVDLALTKDYVKRNVAVRFFFKPYMNLRYKRGDRQYRKSADSSWLKSQHNRYRGKRCFIIGNGPSLKSSDLDLIADEFSFASNGIYHLFEDTSWRPSHYIAVDRYFIESEANMLANINLPCVLVDLFAEKYLPKKSEHVVFVNLHMDSFSLKKYTTTNISFSDRPHLRIAGGYTVTYAAMQLALFMGFTDIILLGIDHNYAREVTSQNRIVQRGNNEDHFFKDDHAKGCLYYEGVEYAYELAKEKAREKGARIVNATRGGDLDIFERLSLEEVLGL
;
A
#
# COMPACT_ATOMS: atom_id res chain seq x y z
N MET A 1 -15.43 -9.44 17.17
CA MET A 1 -14.42 -8.77 18.02
C MET A 1 -14.69 -7.26 18.07
N PRO A 2 -14.41 -6.53 19.18
CA PRO A 2 -14.55 -5.07 19.21
C PRO A 2 -13.62 -4.39 18.18
N SER A 3 -14.12 -3.35 17.48
CA SER A 3 -13.37 -2.62 16.44
C SER A 3 -11.99 -2.15 16.97
N PRO A 4 -10.87 -2.48 16.29
CA PRO A 4 -9.54 -2.02 16.68
C PRO A 4 -9.43 -0.49 16.69
N CYS A 5 -10.20 0.19 15.84
CA CYS A 5 -10.14 1.62 15.60
C CYS A 5 -11.15 2.48 16.42
N GLY A 6 -11.83 1.93 17.45
CA GLY A 6 -12.95 2.50 18.25
C GLY A 6 -13.21 4.04 18.29
N LYS A 7 -14.50 4.40 18.40
CA LYS A 7 -15.12 5.76 18.32
C LYS A 7 -14.19 6.92 18.70
N ARG A 8 -13.88 7.77 17.71
CA ARG A 8 -13.07 8.99 17.87
C ARG A 8 -13.97 10.23 17.92
N SER A 9 -13.78 11.12 18.90
CA SER A 9 -14.48 12.40 19.01
C SER A 9 -14.06 13.34 17.87
N GLY A 10 -14.91 13.50 16.86
CA GLY A 10 -14.63 14.32 15.68
C GLY A 10 -15.01 15.80 15.85
N SER A 11 -14.12 16.70 15.44
CA SER A 11 -14.48 18.07 15.05
C SER A 11 -14.22 18.22 13.54
N ALA A 12 -15.29 18.46 12.78
CA ALA A 12 -15.24 18.59 11.32
C ALA A 12 -15.53 20.05 10.93
N LEU A 13 -14.60 20.69 10.24
CA LEU A 13 -14.82 21.95 9.54
C LEU A 13 -15.21 21.64 8.09
N ARG A 14 -16.47 21.94 7.76
CA ARG A 14 -17.03 21.90 6.41
C ARG A 14 -16.66 23.20 5.68
N ASN A 15 -16.43 23.12 4.37
CA ASN A 15 -16.88 24.16 3.45
C ASN A 15 -17.09 23.56 2.05
N ALA A 16 -18.33 23.66 1.57
CA ALA A 16 -18.76 23.30 0.23
C ALA A 16 -19.38 24.54 -0.43
N LYS A 17 -19.03 24.79 -1.70
CA LYS A 17 -19.77 25.60 -2.68
C LYS A 17 -19.58 24.84 -4.00
N GLY A 18 -20.57 24.44 -4.79
CA GLY A 18 -21.83 25.09 -5.17
C GLY A 18 -21.77 25.28 -6.68
N GLY A 19 -22.43 24.39 -7.44
CA GLY A 19 -22.32 24.30 -8.90
C GLY A 19 -23.25 25.25 -9.69
N ARG A 20 -23.13 25.20 -11.02
CA ARG A 20 -24.23 25.43 -11.98
C ARG A 20 -23.91 24.90 -13.39
N LEU A 21 -24.97 24.43 -14.04
CA LEU A 21 -25.08 23.77 -15.35
C LEU A 21 -25.18 24.75 -16.53
N ALA A 22 -24.90 24.20 -17.73
CA ALA A 22 -25.74 24.20 -18.95
C ALA A 22 -25.11 24.77 -20.26
N SER A 23 -24.92 23.84 -21.19
CA SER A 23 -25.18 23.84 -22.65
C SER A 23 -24.89 25.05 -23.55
N SER A 24 -24.20 24.78 -24.67
CA SER A 24 -24.82 24.87 -26.02
C SER A 24 -23.93 24.21 -27.09
N ARG A 25 -24.61 23.65 -28.09
CA ARG A 25 -24.16 22.73 -29.13
C ARG A 25 -23.28 23.34 -30.24
N GLU A 26 -22.44 22.46 -30.77
CA GLU A 26 -22.17 22.21 -32.20
C GLU A 26 -22.11 23.40 -33.16
N THR A 27 -20.88 23.81 -33.51
CA THR A 27 -20.45 24.13 -34.89
C THR A 27 -18.93 24.37 -34.88
N ARG A 28 -18.10 23.32 -34.99
CA ARG A 28 -16.66 23.42 -35.35
C ARG A 28 -16.00 22.04 -35.58
N ARG A 29 -16.71 21.09 -36.18
CA ARG A 29 -16.18 19.77 -36.53
C ARG A 29 -15.51 19.80 -37.91
N ALA A 30 -14.31 20.36 -37.98
CA ALA A 30 -13.37 20.14 -39.10
C ALA A 30 -11.96 20.72 -38.83
N ARG A 31 -11.80 21.64 -37.86
CA ARG A 31 -10.48 22.21 -37.47
C ARG A 31 -9.96 21.72 -36.10
N SER A 32 -10.65 20.80 -35.44
CA SER A 32 -10.36 20.38 -34.05
C SER A 32 -9.44 19.17 -33.92
N ASN A 33 -9.30 18.32 -34.95
CA ASN A 33 -8.52 17.09 -34.81
C ASN A 33 -7.01 17.35 -34.75
N THR A 34 -6.47 18.28 -35.53
CA THR A 34 -5.03 18.59 -35.51
C THR A 34 -4.61 19.25 -34.20
N ASN A 35 -5.44 20.16 -33.65
CA ASN A 35 -5.19 20.78 -32.34
C ASN A 35 -5.36 19.81 -31.17
N TYR A 36 -6.29 18.84 -31.26
CA TYR A 36 -6.46 17.80 -30.24
C TYR A 36 -5.27 16.84 -30.20
N TRP A 37 -4.76 16.43 -31.37
CA TRP A 37 -3.56 15.60 -31.47
C TRP A 37 -2.31 16.37 -31.05
N MET A 38 -2.13 17.64 -31.44
CA MET A 38 -1.02 18.46 -30.97
C MET A 38 -1.09 18.76 -29.46
N GLN A 39 -2.27 18.99 -28.89
CA GLN A 39 -2.43 19.16 -27.43
C GLN A 39 -2.17 17.86 -26.68
N ARG A 40 -2.63 16.69 -27.17
CA ARG A 40 -2.29 15.40 -26.57
C ARG A 40 -0.80 15.08 -26.72
N CYS A 41 -0.20 15.31 -27.88
CA CYS A 41 1.24 15.13 -28.07
C CYS A 41 2.03 16.08 -27.16
N ALA A 42 1.66 17.36 -27.07
CA ALA A 42 2.31 18.31 -26.17
C ALA A 42 2.13 17.95 -24.68
N VAL A 43 0.96 17.43 -24.27
CA VAL A 43 0.71 16.97 -22.90
C VAL A 43 1.50 15.69 -22.61
N VAL A 44 1.59 14.76 -23.57
CA VAL A 44 2.40 13.54 -23.47
C VAL A 44 3.89 13.88 -23.44
N ASP A 45 4.37 14.75 -24.32
CA ASP A 45 5.75 15.24 -24.35
C ASP A 45 6.10 15.99 -23.07
N LEU A 46 5.22 16.85 -22.55
CA LEU A 46 5.43 17.54 -21.28
C LEU A 46 5.45 16.57 -20.09
N ALA A 47 4.62 15.53 -20.10
CA ALA A 47 4.61 14.49 -19.08
C ALA A 47 5.89 13.65 -19.12
N LEU A 48 6.32 13.22 -20.31
CA LEU A 48 7.58 12.51 -20.54
C LEU A 48 8.79 13.36 -20.15
N THR A 49 8.79 14.65 -20.48
CA THR A 49 9.85 15.59 -20.12
C THR A 49 9.89 15.81 -18.60
N LYS A 50 8.73 15.98 -17.95
CA LYS A 50 8.63 16.07 -16.47
C LYS A 50 9.16 14.81 -15.80
N ASP A 51 8.81 13.64 -16.32
CA ASP A 51 9.27 12.36 -15.76
C ASP A 51 10.77 12.16 -15.96
N TYR A 52 11.31 12.54 -17.13
CA TYR A 52 12.74 12.52 -17.40
C TYR A 52 13.51 13.43 -16.42
N VAL A 53 13.07 14.68 -16.24
CA VAL A 53 13.67 15.64 -15.31
C VAL A 53 13.60 15.15 -13.87
N LYS A 54 12.46 14.61 -13.42
CA LYS A 54 12.29 14.05 -12.07
C LYS A 54 13.17 12.83 -11.79
N ARG A 55 13.57 12.10 -12.83
CA ARG A 55 14.41 10.91 -12.75
C ARG A 55 15.90 11.22 -12.89
N ASN A 56 16.27 12.42 -13.37
CA ASN A 56 17.65 12.83 -13.52
C ASN A 56 18.36 12.93 -12.15
N VAL A 57 19.47 12.21 -11.99
CA VAL A 57 20.22 12.12 -10.73
C VAL A 57 20.74 13.47 -10.27
N ALA A 58 21.23 14.32 -11.18
CA ALA A 58 21.74 15.65 -10.84
C ALA A 58 20.62 16.55 -10.32
N VAL A 59 19.46 16.56 -11.00
CA VAL A 59 18.27 17.29 -10.52
C VAL A 59 17.89 16.81 -9.12
N ARG A 60 17.79 15.49 -8.91
CA ARG A 60 17.46 14.92 -7.60
C ARG A 60 18.49 15.26 -6.52
N PHE A 61 19.77 15.32 -6.87
CA PHE A 61 20.85 15.69 -5.97
C PHE A 61 20.66 17.12 -5.44
N PHE A 62 20.41 18.09 -6.33
CA PHE A 62 20.16 19.47 -5.93
C PHE A 62 18.87 19.65 -5.10
N PHE A 63 17.82 18.86 -5.37
CA PHE A 63 16.57 18.90 -4.59
C PHE A 63 16.63 18.11 -3.28
N LYS A 64 17.61 17.22 -3.08
CA LYS A 64 17.68 16.32 -1.91
C LYS A 64 17.63 17.06 -0.57
N PRO A 65 18.37 18.16 -0.33
CA PRO A 65 18.29 18.89 0.94
C PRO A 65 16.88 19.44 1.23
N TYR A 66 16.25 20.03 0.22
CA TYR A 66 14.88 20.56 0.33
C TYR A 66 13.87 19.45 0.61
N MET A 67 13.94 18.33 -0.13
CA MET A 67 13.04 17.20 0.05
C MET A 67 13.22 16.54 1.41
N ASN A 68 14.45 16.39 1.90
CA ASN A 68 14.73 15.89 3.24
C ASN A 68 14.18 16.82 4.33
N LEU A 69 14.30 18.14 4.15
CA LEU A 69 13.71 19.10 5.08
C LEU A 69 12.17 19.02 5.07
N ARG A 70 11.57 18.81 3.89
CA ARG A 70 10.13 18.58 3.74
C ARG A 70 9.69 17.31 4.48
N TYR A 71 10.41 16.20 4.36
CA TYR A 71 10.13 14.97 5.14
C TYR A 71 10.20 15.24 6.64
N LYS A 72 11.29 15.85 7.13
CA LYS A 72 11.44 16.20 8.56
C LYS A 72 10.34 17.13 9.08
N ARG A 73 9.86 18.06 8.26
CA ARG A 73 8.71 18.92 8.61
C ARG A 73 7.42 18.11 8.68
N GLY A 74 7.17 17.24 7.69
CA GLY A 74 6.05 16.30 7.68
C GLY A 74 6.03 15.40 8.91
N ASP A 75 7.16 14.78 9.25
CA ASP A 75 7.32 13.94 10.45
C ASP A 75 6.95 14.68 11.74
N ARG A 76 7.40 15.94 11.88
CA ARG A 76 7.09 16.75 13.07
C ARG A 76 5.61 17.11 13.16
N GLN A 77 4.95 17.34 12.04
CA GLN A 77 3.52 17.62 11.99
C GLN A 77 2.73 16.34 12.29
N TYR A 78 3.04 15.25 11.60
CA TYR A 78 2.36 13.97 11.75
C TYR A 78 2.47 13.41 13.17
N ARG A 79 3.63 13.54 13.83
CA ARG A 79 3.83 13.12 15.22
C ARG A 79 2.81 13.73 16.20
N LYS A 80 2.31 14.93 15.90
CA LYS A 80 1.32 15.63 16.75
C LYS A 80 -0.13 15.26 16.41
N SER A 81 -0.35 14.43 15.39
CA SER A 81 -1.68 14.04 14.94
C SER A 81 -2.32 12.99 15.85
N ALA A 82 -3.66 12.96 15.85
CA ALA A 82 -4.43 11.91 16.50
C ALA A 82 -4.14 10.52 15.90
N ASP A 83 -3.80 10.44 14.60
CA ASP A 83 -3.47 9.17 13.95
C ASP A 83 -2.14 8.60 14.45
N SER A 84 -1.11 9.43 14.60
CA SER A 84 0.17 9.04 15.19
C SER A 84 0.00 8.57 16.64
N SER A 85 -0.81 9.28 17.43
CA SER A 85 -1.09 8.92 18.82
C SER A 85 -1.89 7.62 18.93
N TRP A 86 -2.90 7.42 18.07
CA TRP A 86 -3.65 6.17 18.02
C TRP A 86 -2.76 5.01 17.60
N LEU A 87 -1.94 5.14 16.55
CA LEU A 87 -1.01 4.07 16.16
C LEU A 87 -0.07 3.75 17.31
N LYS A 88 0.48 4.76 17.98
CA LYS A 88 1.35 4.55 19.15
C LYS A 88 0.66 3.72 20.24
N SER A 89 -0.65 3.91 20.46
CA SER A 89 -1.43 3.13 21.44
C SER A 89 -1.64 1.66 21.05
N GLN A 90 -1.38 1.29 19.79
CA GLN A 90 -1.47 -0.10 19.33
C GLN A 90 -0.20 -0.91 19.63
N HIS A 91 0.88 -0.26 20.07
CA HIS A 91 2.15 -0.91 20.35
C HIS A 91 1.99 -2.07 21.34
N ASN A 92 2.43 -3.27 20.95
CA ASN A 92 2.34 -4.51 21.73
C ASN A 92 0.93 -4.93 22.20
N ARG A 93 -0.15 -4.40 21.61
CA ARG A 93 -1.54 -4.74 21.95
C ARG A 93 -1.88 -6.21 21.69
N TYR A 94 -1.20 -6.85 20.75
CA TYR A 94 -1.46 -8.23 20.32
C TYR A 94 -0.28 -9.18 20.62
N ARG A 95 0.48 -8.90 21.68
CA ARG A 95 1.59 -9.74 22.12
C ARG A 95 1.19 -11.21 22.26
N GLY A 96 1.98 -12.11 21.67
CA GLY A 96 1.76 -13.55 21.73
C GLY A 96 0.61 -14.05 20.85
N LYS A 97 0.00 -13.17 20.05
CA LYS A 97 -1.05 -13.57 19.11
C LYS A 97 -0.49 -13.77 17.71
N ARG A 98 -1.25 -14.54 16.93
CA ARG A 98 -1.07 -14.73 15.51
C ARG A 98 -1.83 -13.69 14.69
N CYS A 99 -1.30 -13.31 13.54
CA CYS A 99 -2.07 -12.66 12.48
C CYS A 99 -1.70 -13.17 11.10
N PHE A 100 -2.63 -13.03 10.16
CA PHE A 100 -2.42 -13.25 8.75
C PHE A 100 -2.17 -11.93 8.02
N ILE A 101 -1.28 -11.93 7.03
CA ILE A 101 -1.11 -10.85 6.05
C ILE A 101 -1.51 -11.43 4.70
N ILE A 102 -2.61 -10.90 4.16
CA ILE A 102 -3.28 -11.40 2.97
C ILE A 102 -2.85 -10.57 1.76
N GLY A 103 -2.23 -11.24 0.79
CA GLY A 103 -1.96 -10.69 -0.54
C GLY A 103 -3.14 -10.87 -1.49
N ASN A 104 -2.93 -10.51 -2.75
CA ASN A 104 -3.93 -10.57 -3.81
C ASN A 104 -3.54 -11.53 -4.93
N GLY A 105 -2.59 -12.42 -4.67
CA GLY A 105 -2.03 -13.31 -5.68
C GLY A 105 -3.03 -14.37 -6.15
N PRO A 106 -2.86 -14.90 -7.36
CA PRO A 106 -3.81 -15.82 -8.01
C PRO A 106 -3.98 -17.16 -7.27
N SER A 107 -3.05 -17.55 -6.39
CA SER A 107 -3.18 -18.76 -5.56
C SER A 107 -4.24 -18.69 -4.46
N LEU A 108 -4.65 -17.48 -4.07
CA LEU A 108 -5.61 -17.25 -2.99
C LEU A 108 -7.00 -17.74 -3.39
N LYS A 109 -7.73 -18.39 -2.49
CA LYS A 109 -9.14 -18.74 -2.69
C LYS A 109 -10.00 -18.14 -1.59
N SER A 110 -11.26 -17.83 -1.89
CA SER A 110 -12.25 -17.42 -0.89
C SER A 110 -12.38 -18.44 0.25
N SER A 111 -12.32 -19.74 -0.07
CA SER A 111 -12.34 -20.82 0.92
C SER A 111 -11.18 -20.75 1.92
N ASP A 112 -10.01 -20.24 1.51
CA ASP A 112 -8.88 -20.07 2.43
C ASP A 112 -9.16 -18.93 3.42
N LEU A 113 -9.90 -17.90 2.98
CA LEU A 113 -10.32 -16.77 3.82
C LEU A 113 -11.38 -17.19 4.84
N ASP A 114 -12.30 -18.07 4.44
CA ASP A 114 -13.31 -18.62 5.35
C ASP A 114 -12.66 -19.38 6.53
N LEU A 115 -11.55 -20.10 6.30
CA LEU A 115 -10.81 -20.81 7.35
C LEU A 115 -10.18 -19.88 8.39
N ILE A 116 -9.96 -18.61 8.05
CA ILE A 116 -9.31 -17.61 8.91
C ILE A 116 -10.25 -16.47 9.32
N ALA A 117 -11.57 -16.69 9.24
CA ALA A 117 -12.62 -15.71 9.60
C ALA A 117 -12.48 -15.14 11.01
N ASP A 118 -12.01 -15.95 11.97
CA ASP A 118 -11.85 -15.56 13.37
C ASP A 118 -10.42 -15.12 13.73
N GLU A 119 -9.52 -15.03 12.75
CA GLU A 119 -8.12 -14.67 12.95
C GLU A 119 -7.86 -13.17 12.74
N PHE A 120 -6.86 -12.62 13.44
CA PHE A 120 -6.39 -11.28 13.12
C PHE A 120 -5.78 -11.30 11.73
N SER A 121 -6.14 -10.31 10.92
CA SER A 121 -5.70 -10.25 9.54
C SER A 121 -5.46 -8.81 9.07
N PHE A 122 -4.40 -8.65 8.31
CA PHE A 122 -4.09 -7.48 7.51
C PHE A 122 -4.36 -7.82 6.05
N ALA A 123 -5.11 -6.99 5.34
CA ALA A 123 -5.32 -7.17 3.91
C ALA A 123 -5.27 -5.83 3.20
N SER A 124 -5.05 -5.83 1.89
CA SER A 124 -4.74 -4.58 1.19
C SER A 124 -5.26 -4.49 -0.23
N ASN A 125 -5.40 -3.24 -0.68
CA ASN A 125 -5.75 -2.89 -2.05
C ASN A 125 -6.98 -3.68 -2.55
N GLY A 126 -6.91 -4.32 -3.71
CA GLY A 126 -8.06 -4.98 -4.34
C GLY A 126 -8.66 -6.19 -3.61
N ILE A 127 -8.19 -6.57 -2.42
CA ILE A 127 -8.79 -7.69 -1.65
C ILE A 127 -10.30 -7.54 -1.44
N TYR A 128 -10.82 -6.30 -1.43
CA TYR A 128 -12.24 -6.03 -1.27
C TYR A 128 -13.11 -6.62 -2.39
N HIS A 129 -12.54 -6.93 -3.56
CA HIS A 129 -13.24 -7.62 -4.64
C HIS A 129 -13.71 -9.03 -4.25
N LEU A 130 -13.09 -9.66 -3.24
CA LEU A 130 -13.50 -10.97 -2.74
C LEU A 130 -14.65 -10.91 -1.72
N PHE A 131 -15.06 -9.73 -1.28
CA PHE A 131 -16.02 -9.60 -0.17
C PHE A 131 -17.43 -10.08 -0.50
N GLU A 132 -17.75 -10.25 -1.79
CA GLU A 132 -19.00 -10.86 -2.24
C GLU A 132 -18.95 -12.40 -2.22
N ASP A 133 -17.76 -12.99 -2.33
CA ASP A 133 -17.54 -14.44 -2.39
C ASP A 133 -17.25 -15.08 -1.02
N THR A 134 -17.04 -14.27 0.02
CA THR A 134 -16.77 -14.73 1.39
C THR A 134 -17.35 -13.78 2.44
N SER A 135 -17.73 -14.34 3.59
CA SER A 135 -18.13 -13.56 4.77
C SER A 135 -16.94 -12.97 5.53
N TRP A 136 -15.71 -13.44 5.26
CA TRP A 136 -14.49 -12.98 5.89
C TRP A 136 -14.27 -11.48 5.67
N ARG A 137 -13.82 -10.77 6.71
CA ARG A 137 -13.41 -9.36 6.63
C ARG A 137 -12.11 -9.14 7.40
N PRO A 138 -11.16 -8.36 6.86
CA PRO A 138 -9.89 -8.15 7.54
C PRO A 138 -10.07 -7.32 8.80
N SER A 139 -9.31 -7.67 9.84
CA SER A 139 -9.26 -6.86 11.07
C SER A 139 -8.62 -5.48 10.84
N HIS A 140 -7.69 -5.42 9.87
CA HIS A 140 -6.99 -4.22 9.45
C HIS A 140 -6.89 -4.21 7.92
N TYR A 141 -7.48 -3.21 7.29
CA TYR A 141 -7.33 -2.98 5.85
C TYR A 141 -6.25 -1.92 5.62
N ILE A 142 -5.35 -2.14 4.66
CA ILE A 142 -4.23 -1.24 4.37
C ILE A 142 -4.30 -0.76 2.92
N ALA A 143 -4.21 0.55 2.71
CA ALA A 143 -4.04 1.15 1.40
C ALA A 143 -2.92 2.20 1.46
N VAL A 144 -1.74 1.85 0.95
CA VAL A 144 -0.58 2.77 0.92
C VAL A 144 0.01 2.96 -0.48
N ASP A 145 -0.51 2.24 -1.47
CA ASP A 145 -0.20 2.52 -2.87
C ASP A 145 -0.93 3.79 -3.31
N ARG A 146 -0.17 4.76 -3.80
CA ARG A 146 -0.71 6.09 -4.14
C ARG A 146 -1.59 6.10 -5.38
N TYR A 147 -1.33 5.20 -6.33
CA TYR A 147 -2.16 5.06 -7.51
C TYR A 147 -3.50 4.46 -7.11
N PHE A 148 -3.49 3.38 -6.32
CA PHE A 148 -4.69 2.76 -5.77
C PHE A 148 -5.52 3.75 -4.93
N ILE A 149 -4.88 4.54 -4.06
CA ILE A 149 -5.57 5.56 -3.27
C ILE A 149 -6.27 6.60 -4.15
N GLU A 150 -5.62 7.03 -5.23
CA GLU A 150 -6.16 8.02 -6.15
C GLU A 150 -7.33 7.44 -6.97
N SER A 151 -7.21 6.21 -7.47
CA SER A 151 -8.26 5.56 -8.26
C SER A 151 -9.45 5.12 -7.41
N GLU A 152 -9.21 4.63 -6.19
CA GLU A 152 -10.22 4.03 -5.31
C GLU A 152 -10.65 4.94 -4.15
N ALA A 153 -10.42 6.26 -4.25
CA ALA A 153 -10.72 7.21 -3.18
C ALA A 153 -12.18 7.14 -2.68
N ASN A 154 -13.14 6.96 -3.60
CA ASN A 154 -14.55 6.81 -3.25
C ASN A 154 -14.83 5.49 -2.53
N MET A 155 -14.23 4.39 -2.95
CA MET A 155 -14.36 3.11 -2.28
C MET A 155 -13.76 3.18 -0.87
N LEU A 156 -12.53 3.70 -0.73
CA LEU A 156 -11.86 3.89 0.56
C LEU A 156 -12.64 4.79 1.53
N ALA A 157 -13.38 5.78 1.02
CA ALA A 157 -14.21 6.65 1.85
C ALA A 157 -15.47 5.96 2.40
N ASN A 158 -15.96 4.92 1.72
CA ASN A 158 -17.23 4.25 2.02
C ASN A 158 -17.07 2.82 2.54
N ILE A 159 -15.86 2.25 2.48
CA ILE A 159 -15.60 0.89 2.94
C ILE A 159 -15.89 0.76 4.45
N ASN A 160 -16.80 -0.15 4.79
CA ASN A 160 -17.22 -0.38 6.17
C ASN A 160 -16.42 -1.51 6.79
N LEU A 161 -15.21 -1.19 7.21
CA LEU A 161 -14.29 -2.13 7.86
C LEU A 161 -13.88 -1.64 9.25
N PRO A 162 -13.52 -2.57 10.15
CA PRO A 162 -13.31 -2.23 11.55
C PRO A 162 -12.11 -1.32 11.76
N CYS A 163 -11.13 -1.31 10.84
CA CYS A 163 -9.96 -0.42 10.88
C CYS A 163 -9.32 -0.31 9.49
N VAL A 164 -9.13 0.92 8.99
CA VAL A 164 -8.64 1.22 7.63
C VAL A 164 -7.40 2.12 7.73
N LEU A 165 -6.23 1.55 7.50
CA LEU A 165 -4.93 2.23 7.57
C LEU A 165 -4.55 2.73 6.17
N VAL A 166 -4.52 4.04 5.96
CA VAL A 166 -4.33 4.64 4.63
C VAL A 166 -3.13 5.59 4.63
N ASP A 167 -2.27 5.60 3.59
CA ASP A 167 -1.19 6.62 3.49
C ASP A 167 -1.80 8.02 3.66
N LEU A 168 -1.17 8.86 4.48
CA LEU A 168 -1.50 10.28 4.69
C LEU A 168 -1.69 11.06 3.36
N PHE A 169 -1.06 10.61 2.28
CA PHE A 169 -1.32 11.12 0.92
C PHE A 169 -2.82 11.13 0.53
N ALA A 170 -3.61 10.18 1.04
CA ALA A 170 -5.04 10.07 0.79
C ALA A 170 -5.87 11.25 1.30
N GLU A 171 -5.35 12.05 2.22
CA GLU A 171 -6.03 13.26 2.72
C GLU A 171 -6.43 14.21 1.57
N LYS A 172 -5.72 14.18 0.44
CA LYS A 172 -6.02 15.01 -0.74
C LYS A 172 -7.18 14.51 -1.59
N TYR A 173 -7.48 13.21 -1.51
CA TYR A 173 -8.40 12.53 -2.43
C TYR A 173 -9.67 12.08 -1.73
N LEU A 174 -9.60 11.76 -0.43
CA LEU A 174 -10.77 11.34 0.32
C LEU A 174 -11.73 12.53 0.50
N PRO A 175 -12.98 12.43 0.02
CA PRO A 175 -13.97 13.49 0.20
C PRO A 175 -14.32 13.72 1.68
N LYS A 176 -14.20 12.67 2.50
CA LYS A 176 -14.37 12.70 3.95
C LYS A 176 -13.55 11.59 4.59
N LYS A 177 -12.93 11.88 5.74
CA LYS A 177 -12.29 10.88 6.60
C LYS A 177 -13.34 10.20 7.49
N SER A 178 -13.52 8.89 7.32
CA SER A 178 -14.33 8.05 8.22
C SER A 178 -13.64 7.89 9.59
N GLU A 179 -14.38 7.59 10.65
CA GLU A 179 -13.82 7.36 11.99
C GLU A 179 -12.94 6.10 12.05
N HIS A 180 -13.19 5.14 11.16
CA HIS A 180 -12.39 3.92 11.01
C HIS A 180 -11.12 4.13 10.19
N VAL A 181 -10.96 5.29 9.54
CA VAL A 181 -9.77 5.62 8.75
C VAL A 181 -8.70 6.23 9.65
N VAL A 182 -7.50 5.66 9.57
CA VAL A 182 -6.30 6.13 10.23
C VAL A 182 -5.25 6.42 9.18
N PHE A 183 -4.74 7.65 9.17
CA PHE A 183 -3.65 7.95 8.27
C PHE A 183 -2.33 7.39 8.80
N VAL A 184 -1.54 6.79 7.92
CA VAL A 184 -0.18 6.33 8.18
C VAL A 184 0.81 7.20 7.41
N ASN A 185 1.91 7.59 8.05
CA ASN A 185 2.93 8.42 7.39
C ASN A 185 3.92 7.53 6.62
N LEU A 186 3.67 7.29 5.34
CA LEU A 186 4.57 6.49 4.50
C LEU A 186 5.51 7.39 3.69
N HIS A 187 6.80 7.29 3.99
CA HIS A 187 7.87 7.79 3.12
C HIS A 187 9.22 7.19 3.50
N MET A 188 10.21 7.51 2.67
CA MET A 188 11.60 7.08 2.81
C MET A 188 12.33 7.92 3.86
N ASP A 189 13.37 7.36 4.49
CA ASP A 189 14.22 8.04 5.47
C ASP A 189 14.86 9.29 4.92
N SER A 190 15.28 9.21 3.66
CA SER A 190 15.84 10.30 2.92
C SER A 190 15.35 10.26 1.49
N PHE A 191 15.31 11.43 0.86
CA PHE A 191 15.01 11.56 -0.55
C PHE A 191 16.06 10.79 -1.37
N SER A 192 15.58 9.75 -2.05
CA SER A 192 16.43 8.88 -2.84
C SER A 192 16.90 9.56 -4.12
N LEU A 193 18.15 9.33 -4.51
CA LEU A 193 18.67 9.76 -5.80
C LEU A 193 18.27 8.82 -6.95
N LYS A 194 17.93 7.57 -6.63
CA LYS A 194 17.48 6.55 -7.59
C LYS A 194 16.11 6.01 -7.22
N LYS A 195 15.24 5.73 -8.19
CA LYS A 195 13.85 5.28 -7.92
C LYS A 195 13.80 3.83 -7.46
N TYR A 196 14.58 2.95 -8.09
CA TYR A 196 14.68 1.52 -7.79
C TYR A 196 16.08 1.22 -7.24
N THR A 197 16.17 1.10 -5.91
CA THR A 197 17.42 0.78 -5.22
C THR A 197 17.10 0.23 -3.83
N THR A 198 17.92 -0.68 -3.35
CA THR A 198 17.86 -1.22 -1.99
C THR A 198 18.40 -0.24 -0.94
N THR A 199 19.28 0.69 -1.34
CA THR A 199 20.00 1.62 -0.44
C THR A 199 19.12 2.57 0.38
N ASN A 200 17.84 2.64 0.06
CA ASN A 200 16.88 3.53 0.69
C ASN A 200 15.74 2.77 1.39
N ILE A 201 15.83 1.43 1.40
CA ILE A 201 14.92 0.55 2.10
C ILE A 201 15.41 0.49 3.55
N SER A 202 14.49 0.75 4.47
CA SER A 202 14.71 0.68 5.90
C SER A 202 13.55 -0.07 6.53
N PHE A 203 13.72 -0.49 7.78
CA PHE A 203 12.63 -0.98 8.61
C PHE A 203 12.25 0.08 9.64
N SER A 204 10.96 0.28 9.87
CA SER A 204 10.51 1.18 10.93
C SER A 204 10.16 0.44 12.22
N ASP A 205 10.96 0.63 13.26
CA ASP A 205 10.59 0.25 14.64
C ASP A 205 9.51 1.16 15.24
N ARG A 206 9.22 2.30 14.59
CA ARG A 206 8.25 3.30 15.05
C ARG A 206 7.29 3.68 13.92
N PRO A 207 6.46 2.75 13.42
CA PRO A 207 5.49 3.01 12.34
C PRO A 207 4.44 4.07 12.72
N HIS A 208 4.22 4.30 14.03
CA HIS A 208 3.42 5.44 14.50
C HIS A 208 4.02 6.81 14.16
N LEU A 209 5.30 6.88 13.76
CA LEU A 209 5.96 8.10 13.26
C LEU A 209 6.14 8.06 11.75
N ARG A 210 6.58 6.92 11.21
CA ARG A 210 6.84 6.73 9.78
C ARG A 210 6.86 5.25 9.43
N ILE A 211 6.23 4.86 8.33
CA ILE A 211 6.33 3.51 7.75
C ILE A 211 7.26 3.55 6.53
N ALA A 212 8.11 2.54 6.38
CA ALA A 212 8.92 2.36 5.18
C ALA A 212 8.15 1.54 4.13
N GLY A 213 8.19 1.95 2.86
CA GLY A 213 7.38 1.30 1.82
C GLY A 213 7.91 -0.05 1.35
N GLY A 214 9.24 -0.24 1.26
CA GLY A 214 9.85 -1.50 0.80
C GLY A 214 9.31 -2.04 -0.53
N TYR A 215 8.79 -1.16 -1.40
CA TYR A 215 8.19 -1.49 -2.70
C TYR A 215 6.97 -2.43 -2.67
N THR A 216 6.37 -2.71 -1.49
CA THR A 216 5.16 -3.54 -1.38
C THR A 216 4.32 -3.18 -0.16
N VAL A 217 3.00 -3.22 -0.30
CA VAL A 217 2.07 -2.98 0.83
C VAL A 217 2.22 -4.06 1.91
N THR A 218 2.59 -5.28 1.52
CA THR A 218 2.88 -6.38 2.46
C THR A 218 3.98 -6.01 3.45
N TYR A 219 5.01 -5.28 3.01
CA TYR A 219 6.11 -4.87 3.89
C TYR A 219 5.67 -3.80 4.90
N ALA A 220 4.75 -2.92 4.51
CA ALA A 220 4.10 -2.01 5.45
C ALA A 220 3.26 -2.76 6.49
N ALA A 221 2.52 -3.80 6.06
CA ALA A 221 1.75 -4.67 6.96
C ALA A 221 2.65 -5.40 7.96
N MET A 222 3.80 -5.95 7.53
CA MET A 222 4.77 -6.61 8.41
C MET A 222 5.29 -5.67 9.50
N GLN A 223 5.67 -4.43 9.14
CA GLN A 223 6.11 -3.43 10.12
C GLN A 223 5.02 -3.10 11.15
N LEU A 224 3.76 -2.95 10.69
CA LEU A 224 2.62 -2.70 11.57
C LEU A 224 2.35 -3.89 12.48
N ALA A 225 2.32 -5.12 11.95
CA ALA A 225 2.07 -6.33 12.73
C ALA A 225 3.12 -6.52 13.84
N LEU A 226 4.41 -6.41 13.49
CA LEU A 226 5.50 -6.50 14.45
C LEU A 226 5.44 -5.40 15.52
N PHE A 227 5.10 -4.17 15.14
CA PHE A 227 4.94 -3.08 16.10
C PHE A 227 3.73 -3.27 17.02
N MET A 228 2.64 -3.83 16.51
CA MET A 228 1.47 -4.16 17.32
C MET A 228 1.69 -5.39 18.21
N GLY A 229 2.80 -6.10 18.05
CA GLY A 229 3.26 -7.16 18.93
C GLY A 229 2.92 -8.57 18.50
N PHE A 230 2.39 -8.77 17.29
CA PHE A 230 2.16 -10.14 16.78
C PHE A 230 3.48 -10.91 16.71
N THR A 231 3.46 -12.16 17.17
CA THR A 231 4.64 -13.04 17.23
C THR A 231 4.62 -14.12 16.17
N ASP A 232 3.45 -14.46 15.66
CA ASP A 232 3.26 -15.42 14.57
C ASP A 232 2.58 -14.69 13.41
N ILE A 233 3.34 -14.37 12.36
CA ILE A 233 2.84 -13.64 11.19
C ILE A 233 2.81 -14.58 10.00
N ILE A 234 1.63 -14.82 9.42
CA ILE A 234 1.42 -15.81 8.36
C ILE A 234 1.07 -15.07 7.08
N LEU A 235 1.82 -15.33 6.01
CA LEU A 235 1.56 -14.78 4.69
C LEU A 235 0.65 -15.72 3.92
N LEU A 236 -0.41 -15.20 3.30
CA LEU A 236 -1.34 -15.99 2.49
C LEU A 236 -1.70 -15.22 1.22
N GLY A 237 -1.66 -15.87 0.05
CA GLY A 237 -1.93 -15.23 -1.24
C GLY A 237 -0.82 -14.27 -1.70
N ILE A 238 0.45 -14.55 -1.35
CA ILE A 238 1.61 -13.74 -1.71
C ILE A 238 2.52 -14.54 -2.67
N ASP A 239 2.09 -14.65 -3.92
CA ASP A 239 2.72 -15.53 -4.92
C ASP A 239 4.10 -15.07 -5.41
N HIS A 240 4.43 -13.76 -5.36
CA HIS A 240 5.73 -13.20 -5.77
C HIS A 240 6.17 -13.55 -7.21
N ASN A 241 5.24 -13.76 -8.14
CA ASN A 241 5.48 -14.21 -9.51
C ASN A 241 4.94 -13.24 -10.59
N TYR A 242 5.08 -11.93 -10.36
CA TYR A 242 4.60 -10.87 -11.25
C TYR A 242 5.13 -11.02 -12.69
N ALA A 243 4.24 -10.83 -13.66
CA ALA A 243 4.51 -10.94 -15.09
C ALA A 243 5.56 -9.91 -15.58
N ARG A 244 5.66 -8.77 -14.89
CA ARG A 244 6.57 -7.68 -15.23
C ARG A 244 7.46 -7.31 -14.05
N GLU A 245 8.75 -7.23 -14.32
CA GLU A 245 9.75 -6.71 -13.41
C GLU A 245 10.16 -5.30 -13.83
N VAL A 246 10.43 -4.43 -12.87
CA VAL A 246 11.23 -3.22 -13.09
C VAL A 246 12.59 -3.36 -12.41
N THR A 247 13.67 -3.25 -13.18
CA THR A 247 15.03 -3.45 -12.66
C THR A 247 15.60 -2.21 -11.99
N SER A 248 16.73 -2.33 -11.30
CA SER A 248 17.47 -1.20 -10.70
C SER A 248 17.98 -0.17 -11.72
N GLN A 249 18.11 -0.57 -12.99
CA GLN A 249 18.38 0.32 -14.13
C GLN A 249 17.11 0.95 -14.72
N ASN A 250 15.96 0.81 -14.04
CA ASN A 250 14.67 1.36 -14.45
C ASN A 250 14.20 0.82 -15.82
N ARG A 251 14.50 -0.44 -16.12
CA ARG A 251 14.03 -1.15 -17.31
C ARG A 251 12.87 -2.07 -16.94
N ILE A 252 11.85 -2.15 -17.79
CA ILE A 252 10.76 -3.12 -17.62
C ILE A 252 11.12 -4.38 -18.39
N VAL A 253 11.05 -5.53 -17.73
CA VAL A 253 11.32 -6.86 -18.28
C VAL A 253 10.08 -7.71 -18.11
N GLN A 254 9.69 -8.45 -19.16
CA GLN A 254 8.60 -9.43 -19.09
C GLN A 254 9.17 -10.76 -18.57
N ARG A 255 8.59 -11.29 -17.49
CA ARG A 255 8.97 -12.55 -16.85
C ARG A 255 7.98 -13.69 -17.09
N GLY A 256 6.68 -13.39 -17.21
CA GLY A 256 5.64 -14.42 -17.22
C GLY A 256 4.34 -14.04 -17.92
N ASN A 257 3.32 -14.89 -17.78
CA ASN A 257 1.98 -14.67 -18.32
C ASN A 257 1.17 -13.67 -17.47
N ASN A 258 0.11 -13.14 -18.06
CA ASN A 258 -0.50 -11.84 -17.77
C ASN A 258 -1.38 -11.72 -16.50
N GLU A 259 -1.38 -12.70 -15.59
CA GLU A 259 -2.30 -12.75 -14.44
C GLU A 259 -1.53 -12.52 -13.13
N ASP A 260 -1.53 -11.27 -12.65
CA ASP A 260 -0.82 -10.86 -11.42
C ASP A 260 -1.72 -10.89 -10.16
N HIS A 261 -3.04 -10.97 -10.35
CA HIS A 261 -4.04 -10.86 -9.30
C HIS A 261 -5.13 -11.92 -9.46
N PHE A 262 -5.73 -12.35 -8.34
CA PHE A 262 -6.86 -13.29 -8.36
C PHE A 262 -8.13 -12.70 -9.02
N PHE A 263 -8.34 -11.39 -8.90
CA PHE A 263 -9.47 -10.69 -9.52
C PHE A 263 -9.05 -10.03 -10.84
N LYS A 264 -10.04 -9.72 -11.69
CA LYS A 264 -9.81 -8.91 -12.89
C LYS A 264 -9.45 -7.49 -12.48
N ASP A 265 -8.20 -7.11 -12.79
CA ASP A 265 -7.71 -5.76 -12.57
C ASP A 265 -7.72 -4.98 -13.90
N ASP A 266 -8.57 -3.95 -13.97
CA ASP A 266 -8.64 -3.03 -15.12
C ASP A 266 -7.51 -1.97 -15.07
N HIS A 267 -6.70 -1.94 -14.00
CA HIS A 267 -5.56 -1.04 -13.84
C HIS A 267 -4.34 -1.51 -14.63
N ALA A 268 -3.38 -0.61 -14.82
CA ALA A 268 -2.13 -0.94 -15.52
C ALA A 268 -1.38 -2.05 -14.78
N LYS A 269 -1.21 -3.21 -15.43
CA LYS A 269 -0.48 -4.37 -14.89
C LYS A 269 0.77 -3.96 -14.12
N GLY A 270 0.81 -4.36 -12.86
CA GLY A 270 1.87 -3.99 -11.91
C GLY A 270 3.26 -4.38 -12.42
N CYS A 271 4.27 -3.61 -12.04
CA CYS A 271 5.68 -3.96 -12.25
C CYS A 271 6.33 -4.10 -10.89
N LEU A 272 6.86 -5.29 -10.57
CA LEU A 272 7.52 -5.53 -9.29
C LEU A 272 9.02 -5.22 -9.39
N TYR A 273 9.58 -4.55 -8.39
CA TYR A 273 11.03 -4.45 -8.23
C TYR A 273 11.51 -5.58 -7.33
N TYR A 274 11.79 -6.74 -7.92
CA TYR A 274 12.13 -7.98 -7.20
C TYR A 274 13.25 -7.79 -6.17
N GLU A 275 14.42 -7.32 -6.62
CA GLU A 275 15.58 -7.07 -5.74
C GLU A 275 15.23 -6.19 -4.53
N GLY A 276 14.39 -5.17 -4.71
CA GLY A 276 13.96 -4.29 -3.63
C GLY A 276 12.99 -4.96 -2.67
N VAL A 277 12.00 -5.69 -3.19
CA VAL A 277 11.02 -6.40 -2.36
C VAL A 277 11.67 -7.52 -1.57
N GLU A 278 12.56 -8.29 -2.18
CA GLU A 278 13.29 -9.37 -1.53
C GLU A 278 14.20 -8.83 -0.42
N TYR A 279 14.94 -7.75 -0.69
CA TYR A 279 15.72 -7.07 0.35
C TYR A 279 14.86 -6.60 1.52
N ALA A 280 13.67 -6.03 1.23
CA ALA A 280 12.75 -5.60 2.26
C ALA A 280 12.25 -6.80 3.10
N TYR A 281 11.86 -7.89 2.46
CA TYR A 281 11.39 -9.09 3.14
C TYR A 281 12.46 -9.77 3.99
N GLU A 282 13.70 -9.84 3.53
CA GLU A 282 14.82 -10.33 4.35
C GLU A 282 15.03 -9.45 5.59
N LEU A 283 14.95 -8.12 5.43
CA LEU A 283 15.03 -7.19 6.55
C LEU A 283 13.85 -7.36 7.52
N ALA A 284 12.62 -7.61 7.04
CA ALA A 284 11.48 -7.93 7.90
C ALA A 284 11.68 -9.25 8.66
N LYS A 285 12.22 -10.27 8.00
CA LYS A 285 12.54 -11.58 8.60
C LYS A 285 13.55 -11.43 9.74
N GLU A 286 14.62 -10.68 9.51
CA GLU A 286 15.61 -10.37 10.55
C GLU A 286 14.98 -9.63 11.73
N LYS A 287 14.18 -8.58 11.45
CA LYS A 287 13.51 -7.79 12.49
C LYS A 287 12.45 -8.55 13.26
N ALA A 288 11.78 -9.50 12.63
CA ALA A 288 10.88 -10.42 13.31
C ALA A 288 11.66 -11.28 14.31
N ARG A 289 12.76 -11.90 13.87
CA ARG A 289 13.63 -12.73 14.72
C ARG A 289 14.17 -11.95 15.93
N GLU A 290 14.66 -10.72 15.71
CA GLU A 290 15.12 -9.84 16.80
C GLU A 290 14.03 -9.56 17.86
N LYS A 291 12.76 -9.54 17.44
CA LYS A 291 11.60 -9.31 18.31
C LYS A 291 11.00 -10.60 18.90
N GLY A 292 11.63 -11.75 18.66
CA GLY A 292 11.09 -13.05 19.08
C GLY A 292 9.81 -13.44 18.33
N ALA A 293 9.64 -12.93 17.11
CA ALA A 293 8.54 -13.24 16.22
C ALA A 293 9.04 -14.07 15.02
N ARG A 294 8.13 -14.75 14.34
CA ARG A 294 8.38 -15.43 13.07
C ARG A 294 7.41 -14.98 12.00
N ILE A 295 7.88 -15.04 10.75
CA ILE A 295 7.07 -14.81 9.55
C ILE A 295 7.14 -16.09 8.72
N VAL A 296 5.98 -16.67 8.41
CA VAL A 296 5.82 -17.94 7.67
C VAL A 296 5.00 -17.68 6.41
N ASN A 297 5.35 -18.36 5.32
CA ASN A 297 4.58 -18.34 4.08
C ASN A 297 3.62 -19.54 4.01
N ALA A 298 2.32 -19.29 4.08
CA ALA A 298 1.24 -20.27 3.87
C ALA A 298 0.59 -20.18 2.49
N THR A 299 1.18 -19.39 1.57
CA THR A 299 0.72 -19.31 0.18
C THR A 299 0.97 -20.64 -0.52
N ARG A 300 -0.05 -21.16 -1.22
CA ARG A 300 0.09 -22.35 -2.08
C ARG A 300 0.88 -21.99 -3.33
N GLY A 301 2.03 -22.62 -3.53
CA GLY A 301 2.90 -22.32 -4.67
C GLY A 301 3.47 -20.89 -4.59
N GLY A 302 3.76 -20.31 -5.76
CA GLY A 302 4.44 -19.03 -5.87
C GLY A 302 5.92 -19.08 -5.50
N ASP A 303 6.64 -18.02 -5.85
CA ASP A 303 8.09 -17.94 -5.88
C ASP A 303 8.67 -17.24 -4.61
N LEU A 304 7.87 -17.09 -3.56
CA LEU A 304 8.29 -16.46 -2.31
C LEU A 304 8.99 -17.45 -1.36
N ASP A 305 10.31 -17.57 -1.50
CA ASP A 305 11.11 -18.54 -0.73
C ASP A 305 11.96 -17.93 0.41
N ILE A 306 11.79 -16.63 0.66
CA ILE A 306 12.49 -15.93 1.77
C ILE A 306 12.00 -16.43 3.13
N PHE A 307 10.72 -16.75 3.26
CA PHE A 307 10.11 -17.19 4.52
C PHE A 307 9.96 -18.71 4.53
N GLU A 308 10.06 -19.32 5.71
CA GLU A 308 9.73 -20.73 5.89
C GLU A 308 8.32 -21.00 5.37
N ARG A 309 8.14 -22.09 4.64
CA ARG A 309 6.86 -22.44 4.02
C ARG A 309 6.18 -23.56 4.80
N LEU A 310 4.93 -23.34 5.19
CA LEU A 310 4.04 -24.33 5.79
C LEU A 310 2.71 -24.30 5.03
N SER A 311 1.98 -25.40 4.97
CA SER A 311 0.60 -25.37 4.46
C SER A 311 -0.31 -24.56 5.39
N LEU A 312 -1.45 -24.11 4.86
CA LEU A 312 -2.44 -23.39 5.66
C LEU A 312 -2.99 -24.31 6.76
N GLU A 313 -3.18 -25.58 6.45
CA GLU A 313 -3.64 -26.63 7.36
C GLU A 313 -2.63 -26.85 8.50
N GLU A 314 -1.33 -26.97 8.20
CA GLU A 314 -0.28 -27.08 9.24
C GLU A 314 -0.25 -25.86 10.17
N VAL A 315 -0.41 -24.67 9.62
CA VAL A 315 -0.48 -23.44 10.42
C VAL A 315 -1.70 -23.43 11.32
N LEU A 316 -2.85 -23.88 10.82
CA LEU A 316 -4.11 -23.90 11.57
C LEU A 316 -4.25 -25.10 12.52
N GLY A 317 -3.44 -26.15 12.33
CA GLY A 317 -3.54 -27.40 13.08
C GLY A 317 -4.78 -28.22 12.69
N LEU A 318 -5.14 -28.20 11.40
CA LEU A 318 -6.30 -28.90 10.84
C LEU A 318 -5.95 -30.29 10.27
#